data_AF-K0P282-F1
#
_entry.id   AF-K0P282-F1
#
_cell.length_a   1.000
_cell.length_b   1.000
_cell.length_c   1.000
_cell.angle_alpha   90.00
_cell.angle_beta   90.00
_cell.angle_gamma   90.00
#
_symmetry.space_group_name_H-M   'P 1'
#
loop_
_entity.id
_entity.type
_entity.pdbx_description
1 polymer ?
#
loop_
_entity_poly.entity_id
_entity_poly.type
_entity_poly.pdbx_seq_one_letter_code
_entity_poly.pdbx_strand_id
1 'polypeptide(L)'
;MVKLVYTQDLKSCGLWPCGFKSRSWYQYSFLIVSMRFCSISFLDIVACIGSFTAVISLLPQIIQSYKTKSVDDVSMLMLLNLTVASVSWTLYGALTADKPLLVTNLLLTVGSLILVVLKRKYRST
;
A
#
# COMPACT_ATOMS: atom_id res chain seq x y z
N MET A 1 21.42 -2.39 22.58
CA MET A 1 20.18 -2.45 23.38
C MET A 1 19.08 -2.86 22.41
N VAL A 2 18.48 -4.07 22.40
CA VAL A 2 18.08 -4.95 23.50
C VAL A 2 18.28 -6.42 23.09
N LYS A 3 19.33 -7.06 23.63
CA LYS A 3 19.37 -8.48 24.05
C LYS A 3 20.78 -8.80 24.57
N LEU A 4 21.09 -8.28 25.76
CA LEU A 4 22.24 -8.72 26.57
C LEU A 4 21.87 -8.63 28.06
N VAL A 5 20.74 -9.23 28.47
CA VAL A 5 20.32 -9.21 29.89
C VAL A 5 19.98 -10.60 30.43
N TYR A 6 20.01 -11.68 29.64
CA TYR A 6 19.54 -13.00 30.12
C TYR A 6 20.55 -14.16 30.08
N THR A 7 21.76 -13.96 29.54
CA THR A 7 22.73 -15.06 29.39
C THR A 7 23.90 -15.01 30.38
N GLN A 8 23.97 -14.02 31.27
CA GLN A 8 25.06 -13.94 32.26
C GLN A 8 24.74 -14.62 33.61
N ASP A 9 23.49 -14.80 33.99
CA ASP A 9 23.16 -15.34 35.32
C ASP A 9 23.31 -16.86 35.49
N LEU A 10 23.38 -17.64 34.39
CA LEU A 10 23.43 -19.11 34.48
C LEU A 10 24.85 -19.71 34.44
N LYS A 11 25.89 -18.90 34.30
CA LYS A 11 27.29 -19.40 34.33
C LYS A 11 27.87 -19.53 35.74
N SER A 12 27.19 -19.04 36.77
CA SER A 12 27.66 -19.07 38.16
C SER A 12 27.35 -20.38 38.89
N CYS A 13 26.40 -21.18 38.41
CA CYS A 13 26.08 -22.47 38.99
C CYS A 13 26.76 -23.58 38.18
N GLY A 14 27.99 -23.94 38.57
CA GLY A 14 28.79 -25.02 37.98
C GLY A 14 28.17 -26.41 38.13
N LEU A 15 27.05 -26.66 37.44
CA LEU A 15 26.28 -27.91 37.46
C LEU A 15 25.81 -28.25 36.05
N TRP A 16 26.70 -28.80 35.21
CA TRP A 16 26.25 -29.81 34.25
C TRP A 16 27.42 -30.72 33.79
N PRO A 17 27.27 -32.05 33.83
CA PRO A 17 28.30 -32.99 33.40
C PRO A 17 28.32 -33.18 31.89
N CYS A 18 29.47 -33.63 31.39
CA CYS A 18 29.76 -33.92 30.00
C CYS A 18 28.78 -34.92 29.33
N GLY A 19 28.33 -34.57 28.13
CA GLY A 19 28.05 -35.54 27.06
C GLY A 19 26.59 -35.94 26.82
N PHE A 20 25.89 -35.26 25.90
CA PHE A 20 24.97 -35.93 24.97
C PHE A 20 24.62 -35.07 23.73
N LYS A 21 25.21 -35.47 22.60
CA LYS A 21 24.74 -35.45 21.21
C LYS A 21 23.69 -34.40 20.75
N SER A 22 24.21 -33.34 20.12
CA SER A 22 23.89 -32.90 18.75
C SER A 22 22.42 -32.92 18.26
N ARG A 23 21.84 -31.70 18.18
CA ARG A 23 21.34 -31.12 16.91
C ARG A 23 20.20 -31.87 16.18
N SER A 24 19.02 -31.93 16.78
CA SER A 24 17.79 -32.35 16.05
C SER A 24 16.52 -31.55 16.36
N TRP A 25 16.52 -30.68 17.37
CA TRP A 25 15.30 -30.00 17.83
C TRP A 25 15.02 -28.63 17.19
N TYR A 26 16.04 -27.96 16.65
CA TYR A 26 15.87 -26.64 16.01
C TYR A 26 15.17 -26.69 14.65
N GLN A 27 15.25 -27.82 13.93
CA GLN A 27 14.65 -27.91 12.60
C GLN A 27 13.11 -28.02 12.65
N TYR A 28 12.54 -28.63 13.69
CA TYR A 28 11.08 -28.74 13.82
C TYR A 28 10.43 -27.48 14.39
N SER A 29 11.12 -26.76 15.29
CA SER A 29 10.65 -25.44 15.76
C SER A 29 10.70 -24.36 14.67
N PHE A 30 11.47 -24.57 13.59
CA PHE A 30 11.54 -23.62 12.47
C PHE A 30 10.49 -23.91 11.38
N LEU A 31 10.01 -25.15 11.27
CA LEU A 31 8.97 -25.55 10.30
C LEU A 31 7.54 -25.16 10.73
N ILE A 32 7.30 -24.91 12.02
CA ILE A 32 6.00 -24.38 12.51
C ILE A 32 5.93 -22.84 12.39
N VAL A 33 7.05 -22.16 12.18
CA VAL A 33 7.12 -20.68 12.06
C VAL A 33 6.99 -20.20 10.60
N SER A 34 6.95 -21.11 9.61
CA SER A 34 6.80 -20.75 8.19
C SER A 34 5.36 -20.73 7.68
N MET A 35 4.36 -21.02 8.52
CA MET A 35 2.98 -20.63 8.21
C MET A 35 2.80 -19.16 8.59
N ARG A 36 3.22 -18.25 7.70
CA ARG A 36 2.63 -16.91 7.68
C ARG A 36 1.16 -17.10 7.36
N PHE A 37 0.33 -17.26 8.38
CA PHE A 37 -1.10 -17.01 8.25
C PHE A 37 -1.22 -15.57 7.72
N CYS A 38 -1.63 -15.45 6.46
CA CYS A 38 -2.13 -14.21 5.89
C CYS A 38 -3.44 -13.91 6.63
N SER A 39 -3.34 -13.39 7.85
CA SER A 39 -4.50 -12.82 8.52
C SER A 39 -4.74 -11.49 7.83
N ILE A 40 -5.75 -11.44 6.95
CA ILE A 40 -6.25 -10.19 6.37
C ILE A 40 -6.48 -9.25 7.55
N SER A 41 -5.62 -8.25 7.67
CA SER A 41 -5.69 -7.32 8.78
C SER A 41 -6.86 -6.37 8.53
N PHE A 42 -7.44 -5.81 9.60
CA PHE A 42 -8.44 -4.75 9.47
C PHE A 42 -7.98 -3.62 8.53
N LEU A 43 -6.67 -3.31 8.56
CA LEU A 43 -6.02 -2.35 7.68
C LEU A 43 -6.12 -2.72 6.20
N ASP A 44 -6.00 -4.00 5.83
CA ASP A 44 -6.08 -4.45 4.44
C ASP A 44 -7.50 -4.28 3.89
N ILE A 45 -8.51 -4.51 4.73
CA ILE A 45 -9.92 -4.32 4.36
C ILE A 45 -10.19 -2.82 4.13
N VAL A 46 -9.76 -1.96 5.05
CA VAL A 46 -9.92 -0.51 4.92
C VAL A 46 -9.17 0.01 3.70
N ALA A 47 -7.96 -0.48 3.43
CA ALA A 47 -7.18 -0.12 2.26
C ALA A 47 -7.89 -0.54 0.95
N CYS A 48 -8.46 -1.74 0.90
CA CYS A 48 -9.23 -2.22 -0.26
C CYS A 48 -10.47 -1.36 -0.52
N ILE A 49 -11.26 -1.06 0.52
CA ILE A 49 -12.46 -0.23 0.39
C ILE A 49 -12.06 1.18 -0.06
N GLY A 50 -11.07 1.80 0.59
CA GLY A 50 -10.60 3.14 0.24
C GLY A 50 -10.09 3.21 -1.20
N SER A 51 -9.31 2.21 -1.63
CA SER A 51 -8.82 2.09 -3.00
C SER A 51 -9.95 2.01 -4.01
N PHE A 52 -10.95 1.16 -3.75
CA PHE A 52 -12.10 0.96 -4.62
C PHE A 52 -12.97 2.22 -4.73
N THR A 53 -13.31 2.82 -3.59
CA THR A 53 -14.11 4.05 -3.56
C THR A 53 -13.39 5.21 -4.23
N ALA A 54 -12.07 5.34 -4.07
CA ALA A 54 -11.29 6.38 -4.73
C ALA A 54 -11.38 6.27 -6.26
N VAL A 55 -11.19 5.07 -6.82
CA VAL A 55 -11.29 4.84 -8.27
C VAL A 55 -12.71 5.09 -8.78
N ILE A 56 -13.73 4.61 -8.06
CA ILE A 56 -15.13 4.82 -8.45
C ILE A 56 -15.51 6.29 -8.42
N SER A 57 -14.99 7.08 -7.49
CA SER A 57 -15.33 8.50 -7.37
C SER A 57 -15.02 9.32 -8.63
N LEU A 58 -14.01 8.90 -9.41
CA LEU A 58 -13.64 9.57 -10.67
C LEU A 58 -14.52 9.17 -11.85
N LEU A 59 -15.08 7.96 -11.86
CA LEU A 59 -15.91 7.47 -12.96
C LEU A 59 -17.15 8.33 -13.25
N PRO A 60 -17.99 8.73 -12.27
CA PRO A 60 -19.16 9.55 -12.55
C PRO A 60 -18.76 10.91 -13.13
N GLN A 61 -17.65 11.50 -12.65
CA GLN A 61 -17.15 12.76 -13.18
C GLN A 61 -16.71 12.64 -14.64
N ILE A 62 -16.02 11.55 -15.01
CA ILE A 62 -15.60 11.27 -16.39
C ILE A 62 -16.83 11.05 -17.28
N ILE A 63 -17.77 10.22 -16.83
CA ILE A 63 -18.99 9.89 -17.58
C ILE A 63 -19.83 11.13 -17.80
N GLN A 64 -20.03 11.95 -16.76
CA GLN A 64 -20.81 13.19 -16.86
C GLN A 64 -20.14 14.16 -17.83
N SER A 65 -18.84 14.42 -17.67
CA SER A 65 -18.08 15.31 -18.57
C SER A 65 -18.14 14.86 -20.03
N TYR A 66 -18.11 13.54 -20.26
CA TYR A 66 -18.23 12.99 -21.61
C TYR A 66 -19.67 13.05 -22.16
N LYS A 67 -20.70 12.87 -21.33
CA LYS A 67 -22.10 12.90 -21.76
C LYS A 67 -22.61 14.31 -22.01
N THR A 68 -22.36 15.24 -21.09
CA THR A 68 -22.88 16.62 -21.16
C THR A 68 -22.09 17.47 -22.14
N LYS A 69 -20.84 17.09 -22.46
CA LYS A 69 -19.92 17.91 -23.26
C LYS A 69 -19.72 19.32 -22.69
N SER A 70 -20.01 19.50 -21.40
CA SER A 70 -19.80 20.72 -20.64
C SER A 70 -19.02 20.37 -19.40
N VAL A 71 -18.02 21.20 -19.11
CA VAL A 71 -17.00 20.99 -18.08
C VAL A 71 -16.76 22.28 -17.31
N ASP A 72 -17.62 23.30 -17.46
CA ASP A 72 -17.37 24.66 -16.98
C ASP A 72 -17.21 24.71 -15.46
N ASP A 73 -18.01 23.92 -14.74
CA ASP A 73 -17.97 23.79 -13.28
C ASP A 73 -16.71 23.05 -12.77
N VAL A 74 -15.99 22.34 -13.64
CA VAL A 74 -14.80 21.58 -13.25
C VAL A 74 -13.57 22.49 -13.26
N SER A 75 -13.01 22.75 -12.08
CA SER A 75 -11.79 23.54 -11.93
C SER A 75 -10.57 22.87 -12.57
N MET A 76 -9.89 23.59 -13.48
CA MET A 76 -8.64 23.12 -14.09
C MET A 76 -7.52 22.97 -13.04
N LEU A 77 -7.46 23.89 -12.08
CA LEU A 77 -6.46 23.85 -11.00
C LEU A 77 -6.63 22.61 -10.12
N MET A 78 -7.88 22.23 -9.84
CA MET A 78 -8.18 21.00 -9.11
C MET A 78 -7.66 19.77 -9.85
N LEU A 79 -7.91 19.67 -11.16
CA LEU A 79 -7.44 18.53 -11.96
C LEU A 79 -5.91 18.46 -12.01
N LEU A 80 -5.23 19.59 -12.20
CA LEU A 80 -3.76 19.63 -12.18
C LEU A 80 -3.19 19.23 -10.83
N ASN A 81 -3.76 19.74 -9.74
CA ASN A 81 -3.35 19.37 -8.38
C ASN A 81 -3.56 17.87 -8.14
N LEU A 82 -4.70 17.32 -8.57
CA LEU A 82 -4.99 15.88 -8.47
C LEU A 82 -3.98 15.05 -9.27
N THR A 83 -3.63 15.46 -10.49
CA THR A 83 -2.63 14.76 -11.30
C THR A 83 -1.25 14.80 -10.64
N VAL A 84 -0.78 15.95 -10.16
CA VAL A 84 0.52 16.06 -9.49
C VAL A 84 0.55 15.22 -8.20
N ALA A 85 -0.51 15.29 -7.40
CA ALA A 85 -0.62 14.52 -6.17
C ALA A 85 -0.60 13.02 -6.44
N SER A 86 -1.43 12.54 -7.37
CA SER A 86 -1.50 11.11 -7.72
C SER A 86 -0.20 10.58 -8.31
N VAL A 87 0.48 11.33 -9.19
CA VAL A 87 1.81 10.96 -9.70
C VAL A 87 2.83 10.84 -8.57
N SER A 88 2.83 11.81 -7.63
CA SER A 88 3.74 11.79 -6.48
C SER A 88 3.51 10.55 -5.60
N TRP A 89 2.25 10.19 -5.36
CA TRP A 89 1.89 8.99 -4.60
C TRP A 89 2.20 7.69 -5.34
N THR A 90 2.02 7.64 -6.65
CA THR A 90 2.44 6.51 -7.48
C THR A 90 3.95 6.28 -7.37
N LEU A 91 4.75 7.35 -7.46
CA LEU A 91 6.21 7.25 -7.28
C LEU A 91 6.56 6.77 -5.87
N TYR A 92 5.92 7.34 -4.84
CA TYR A 92 6.12 6.92 -3.47
C TYR A 92 5.80 5.43 -3.26
N GLY A 93 4.63 4.97 -3.73
CA GLY A 93 4.21 3.57 -3.63
C GLY A 93 5.15 2.61 -4.38
N ALA A 94 5.72 3.05 -5.51
CA ALA A 94 6.74 2.27 -6.22
C ALA A 94 8.03 2.14 -5.40
N LEU A 95 8.47 3.23 -4.75
CA LEU A 95 9.68 3.25 -3.92
C LEU A 95 9.53 2.45 -2.61
N THR A 96 8.32 2.40 -2.04
CA THR A 96 8.04 1.65 -0.80
C THR A 96 7.55 0.22 -1.04
N ALA A 97 7.41 -0.20 -2.30
CA ALA A 97 6.80 -1.47 -2.71
C ALA A 97 5.37 -1.70 -2.15
N ASP A 98 4.65 -0.61 -1.85
CA ASP A 98 3.25 -0.63 -1.43
C ASP A 98 2.34 -0.79 -2.66
N LYS A 99 1.96 -2.05 -2.92
CA LYS A 99 1.13 -2.43 -4.08
C LYS A 99 -0.25 -1.73 -4.11
N PRO A 100 -1.08 -1.75 -3.06
CA PRO A 100 -2.40 -1.11 -3.13
C PRO A 100 -2.31 0.41 -3.33
N LEU A 101 -1.34 1.08 -2.70
CA LEU A 101 -1.12 2.51 -2.89
C LEU A 101 -0.66 2.84 -4.32
N LEU A 102 0.28 2.05 -4.86
CA LEU A 102 0.78 2.18 -6.21
C LEU A 102 -0.33 2.05 -7.26
N VAL A 103 -1.08 0.94 -7.21
CA VAL A 103 -2.12 0.61 -8.19
C VAL A 103 -3.24 1.64 -8.16
N THR A 104 -3.68 2.03 -6.96
CA THR A 104 -4.77 3.00 -6.81
C THR A 104 -4.37 4.35 -7.40
N ASN A 105 -3.22 4.89 -7.02
CA ASN A 105 -2.78 6.20 -7.52
C ASN A 105 -2.42 6.19 -9.01
N LEU A 106 -1.99 5.05 -9.56
CA LEU A 106 -1.83 4.88 -11.00
C LEU A 106 -3.17 5.07 -11.73
N LEU A 107 -4.25 4.43 -11.24
CA LEU A 107 -5.58 4.57 -11.80
C LEU A 107 -6.13 5.99 -11.64
N LEU A 108 -5.90 6.64 -10.49
CA LEU A 108 -6.26 8.04 -10.27
C LEU A 108 -5.51 8.97 -11.24
N THR A 109 -4.23 8.71 -11.49
CA THR A 109 -3.42 9.48 -12.45
C THR A 109 -4.05 9.39 -13.84
N VAL A 110 -4.32 8.17 -14.33
CA VAL A 110 -4.96 7.95 -15.65
C VAL A 110 -6.33 8.63 -15.72
N GLY A 111 -7.17 8.46 -14.70
CA GLY A 111 -8.50 9.09 -14.65
C GLY A 111 -8.43 10.62 -14.65
N SER A 112 -7.49 11.20 -13.89
CA SER A 112 -7.28 12.66 -13.87
C SER A 112 -6.80 13.20 -15.21
N LEU A 113 -5.92 12.48 -15.92
CA LEU A 113 -5.46 12.85 -17.26
C LEU A 113 -6.59 12.81 -18.27
N ILE A 114 -7.48 11.80 -18.20
CA ILE A 114 -8.70 11.75 -19.03
C ILE A 114 -9.54 13.01 -18.78
N LEU A 115 -9.80 13.37 -17.53
CA LEU A 115 -10.56 14.58 -17.20
C LEU A 115 -9.88 15.86 -17.69
N VAL A 116 -8.54 15.96 -17.61
CA VAL A 116 -7.79 17.09 -18.17
C VAL A 116 -7.98 17.20 -19.69
N VAL A 117 -7.92 16.07 -20.41
CA VAL A 117 -8.16 16.03 -21.85
C VAL A 117 -9.60 16.44 -22.18
N LEU A 118 -10.59 15.92 -21.45
CA LEU A 118 -11.99 16.31 -21.61
C LEU A 118 -12.21 17.79 -21.31
N LYS A 119 -11.60 18.33 -20.25
CA LYS A 119 -11.66 19.75 -19.89
C LYS A 119 -11.08 20.63 -20.99
N ARG A 120 -10.01 20.21 -21.66
CA ARG A 120 -9.44 20.93 -22.81
C ARG A 120 -10.31 20.84 -24.06
N LYS A 121 -10.91 19.67 -24.32
CA LYS A 121 -11.74 19.43 -25.50
C LYS A 121 -13.09 20.15 -25.45
N TYR A 122 -13.70 20.25 -24.28
CA TYR A 122 -15.05 20.77 -24.07
C TYR A 122 -15.10 22.13 -23.38
N ARG A 123 -13.95 22.79 -23.21
CA ARG A 123 -13.92 24.19 -22.82
C ARG A 123 -14.54 25.00 -23.96
N SER A 124 -15.74 25.54 -23.73
CA SER A 124 -16.26 26.60 -24.59
C SER A 124 -15.34 27.80 -24.45
N THR A 125 -14.83 28.30 -25.58
CA THR A 125 -14.16 29.62 -25.64
C THR A 125 -15.14 30.71 -25.21
#